data_AF-A0A645HYK9-F1
#
_entry.id   AF-A0A645HYK9-F1
#
_cell.length_a   1.000
_cell.length_b   1.000
_cell.length_c   1.000
_cell.angle_alpha   90.00
_cell.angle_beta   90.00
_cell.angle_gamma   90.00
#
_symmetry.space_group_name_H-M   'P 1'
#
loop_
_entity.id
_entity.type
_entity.pdbx_description
1 polymer ?
#
loop_
_entity_poly.entity_id
_entity_poly.type
_entity_poly.pdbx_seq_one_letter_code
_entity_poly.pdbx_strand_id
1 'polypeptide(L)' 'MQALQVEGRASIVADEKELREVGEIMAAKFPVIADLPPDPDTIMIKIEPEIVYYLDYSIEFGHRDSVSF' A
#
# COMPACT_ATOMS: atom_id res chain seq x y z
N MET A 1 18.87 4.68 -8.86
CA MET A 1 17.51 4.09 -8.78
C MET A 1 17.07 4.20 -7.34
N GLN A 2 15.86 4.69 -7.08
CA GLN A 2 15.31 4.83 -5.73
C GLN A 2 14.03 4.02 -5.63
N ALA A 3 13.90 3.19 -4.60
CA ALA A 3 12.73 2.34 -4.37
C ALA A 3 12.49 2.09 -2.89
N LEU A 4 11.26 1.69 -2.57
CA LEU A 4 10.87 1.21 -1.25
C LEU A 4 10.51 -0.26 -1.34
N GLN A 5 11.07 -1.07 -0.44
CA GLN A 5 10.60 -2.41 -0.14
C GLN A 5 9.96 -2.39 1.25
N VAL A 6 8.74 -2.90 1.36
CA VAL A 6 7.98 -2.89 2.62
C VAL A 6 7.66 -4.33 3.00
N GLU A 7 7.97 -4.70 4.24
CA GLU A 7 7.59 -5.96 4.86
C GLU A 7 6.66 -5.65 6.03
N GLY A 8 5.62 -6.47 6.21
CA GLY A 8 4.60 -6.18 7.20
C GLY A 8 3.49 -7.22 7.25
N ARG A 9 2.53 -7.00 8.15
CA ARG A 9 1.38 -7.87 8.33
C ARG A 9 0.30 -7.52 7.32
N ALA A 10 -0.21 -8.54 6.64
CA ALA A 10 -1.35 -8.41 5.75
C ALA A 10 -2.63 -8.87 6.45
N SER A 11 -3.71 -8.12 6.28
CA SER A 11 -5.05 -8.48 6.72
C SER A 11 -6.10 -8.05 5.70
N ILE A 12 -7.22 -8.78 5.67
CA ILE A 12 -8.38 -8.37 4.86
C ILE A 12 -9.11 -7.28 5.64
N VAL A 13 -9.46 -6.19 4.96
CA VAL A 13 -10.32 -5.15 5.51
C VAL A 13 -11.75 -5.69 5.52
N ALA A 14 -12.26 -6.03 6.70
CA ALA A 14 -13.60 -6.60 6.88
C ALA A 14 -14.62 -5.61 7.46
N ASP A 15 -14.14 -4.51 8.05
CA ASP A 15 -15.01 -3.48 8.64
C ASP A 15 -15.59 -2.58 7.54
N GLU A 16 -16.92 -2.43 7.53
CA GLU A 16 -17.63 -1.66 6.49
C GLU A 16 -17.25 -0.17 6.49
N LYS A 17 -16.94 0.38 7.67
CA LYS A 17 -16.55 1.80 7.78
C LYS A 17 -15.14 1.98 7.20
N GLU A 18 -14.19 1.10 7.54
CA GLU A 18 -12.84 1.09 6.98
C GLU A 18 -12.85 0.87 5.46
N LEU A 19 -13.68 -0.06 4.95
CA LEU A 19 -13.85 -0.28 3.51
C LEU A 19 -14.28 0.98 2.77
N ARG A 20 -15.24 1.72 3.33
CA ARG A 20 -15.69 2.99 2.74
C ARG A 20 -14.58 4.05 2.75
N GLU A 21 -13.89 4.21 3.87
CA GLU A 21 -12.78 5.18 4.00
C GLU A 21 -11.66 4.88 2.98
N VAL A 22 -11.28 3.60 2.84
CA VAL A 22 -10.29 3.17 1.84
C VAL A 22 -10.81 3.40 0.42
N GLY A 23 -12.08 3.11 0.15
CA GLY A 23 -12.71 3.37 -1.14
C GLY A 23 -12.65 4.84 -1.55
N GLU A 24 -12.93 5.75 -0.63
CA GLU A 24 -12.83 7.20 -0.85
C GLU A 24 -11.39 7.63 -1.16
N ILE A 25 -10.40 7.11 -0.40
CA ILE A 25 -8.97 7.37 -0.66
C ILE A 25 -8.56 6.85 -2.04
N MET A 26 -9.02 5.66 -2.42
CA MET A 26 -8.69 5.05 -3.71
C MET A 26 -9.30 5.81 -4.88
N ALA A 27 -10.56 6.25 -4.79
CA ALA A 27 -11.20 7.09 -5.80
C ALA A 27 -10.50 8.46 -5.94
N ALA A 28 -10.09 9.07 -4.82
CA ALA A 28 -9.35 10.33 -4.83
C ALA A 28 -7.96 10.19 -5.46
N LYS A 29 -7.24 9.09 -5.17
CA LYS A 29 -5.89 8.84 -5.68
C LYS A 29 -5.87 8.34 -7.12
N PHE A 30 -6.85 7.53 -7.49
CA PHE A 30 -6.99 6.91 -8.81
C PHE A 30 -8.39 7.19 -9.36
N PRO A 31 -8.60 8.34 -10.03
CA PRO A 31 -9.93 8.75 -10.49
C PRO A 31 -10.66 7.71 -11.34
N VAL A 32 -9.93 6.88 -12.10
CA VAL A 32 -10.49 5.79 -12.89
C VAL A 32 -11.31 4.80 -12.05
N ILE A 33 -11.00 4.62 -10.76
CA ILE A 33 -11.72 3.71 -9.87
C ILE A 33 -13.12 4.25 -9.55
N ALA A 34 -13.32 5.57 -9.55
CA ALA A 34 -14.63 6.17 -9.28
C ALA A 34 -15.67 5.81 -10.36
N ASP A 35 -15.20 5.54 -11.59
CA ASP A 35 -16.05 5.20 -12.73
C ASP A 35 -16.22 3.69 -12.93
N LEU A 36 -15.53 2.85 -12.13
CA LEU A 36 -15.65 1.40 -12.22
C LEU A 36 -16.95 0.93 -11.53
N PRO A 37 -17.69 -0.03 -12.11
CA PRO A 37 -18.80 -0.66 -11.43
C PRO A 37 -18.30 -1.42 -10.18
N PRO A 38 -19.08 -1.46 -9.10
CA PRO A 38 -18.72 -2.23 -7.92
C PRO A 38 -18.63 -3.72 -8.27
N ASP A 39 -17.53 -4.35 -7.86
CA ASP A 39 -17.29 -5.78 -8.01
C ASP A 39 -17.39 -6.46 -6.63
N PRO A 40 -18.38 -7.36 -6.41
CA PRO A 40 -18.59 -8.01 -5.12
C PRO A 40 -17.47 -8.98 -4.73
N ASP A 41 -16.62 -9.40 -5.68
CA ASP A 41 -15.49 -10.30 -5.42
C ASP A 41 -14.20 -9.53 -5.09
N THR A 42 -14.24 -8.18 -5.11
CA THR A 42 -13.09 -7.35 -4.75
C THR A 42 -12.81 -7.44 -3.25
N ILE A 43 -11.59 -7.85 -2.90
CA ILE A 43 -11.07 -7.82 -1.53
C ILE A 43 -10.05 -6.69 -1.38
N MET A 44 -10.16 -5.96 -0.26
CA MET A 44 -9.15 -4.98 0.13
C MET A 44 -8.20 -5.60 1.15
N ILE A 45 -6.90 -5.51 0.87
CA ILE A 45 -5.84 -6.00 1.76
C ILE A 45 -5.13 -4.78 2.36
N LYS A 46 -5.16 -4.70 3.68
CA LYS A 46 -4.37 -3.75 4.45
C LYS A 46 -3.01 -4.36 4.76
N ILE A 47 -1.94 -3.59 4.55
CA ILE A 47 -0.57 -3.97 4.91
C ILE A 47 -0.08 -2.99 5.98
N GLU A 48 0.20 -3.50 7.18
CA GLU A 48 0.80 -2.73 8.28
C GLU A 48 2.32 -2.94 8.25
N PRO A 49 3.12 -1.91 7.92
CA PRO A 49 4.57 -2.05 7.84
C PRO A 49 5.19 -2.41 9.19
N GLU A 50 6.07 -3.40 9.19
CA GLU A 50 6.96 -3.71 10.33
C GLU A 50 8.39 -3.29 10.02
N ILE A 51 8.83 -3.46 8.76
CA ILE A 51 10.15 -3.04 8.29
C ILE A 51 10.01 -2.41 6.90
N VAL A 52 10.63 -1.25 6.73
CA VAL A 52 10.75 -0.59 5.43
C VAL A 52 12.21 -0.45 5.07
N TYR A 53 12.53 -0.80 3.83
CA TYR A 53 13.85 -0.68 3.25
C TYR A 53 13.87 0.37 2.16
N TYR A 54 14.78 1.33 2.30
CA TYR A 54 15.05 2.33 1.28
C TYR A 54 16.22 1.87 0.42
N LEU A 55 15.95 1.60 -0.85
CA LEU A 55 16.95 1.19 -1.83
C LEU A 55 17.38 2.44 -2.60
N ASP A 56 18.63 2.90 -2.41
CA ASP A 56 19.14 4.10 -3.09
C ASP A 56 20.46 3.85 -3.82
N TYR A 57 20.34 3.35 -5.04
CA TYR A 57 21.51 3.09 -5.90
C TYR A 57 22.07 4.36 -6.54
N SER A 58 21.68 5.56 -6.10
CA SER A 58 22.41 6.79 -6.42
C SER A 58 23.62 7.02 -5.52
N ILE A 59 23.65 6.40 -4.33
CA ILE A 59 24.79 6.44 -3.40
C ILE A 59 25.85 5.43 -3.85
N GLU A 60 25.51 4.14 -3.81
CA GLU A 60 26.34 3.06 -4.33
C GLU A 60 25.49 1.85 -4.76
N PHE A 61 26.05 0.97 -5.58
CA PHE A 61 25.35 -0.25 -6.01
C PHE A 61 25.03 -1.12 -4.80
N GLY A 62 23.75 -1.41 -4.59
CA GLY A 62 23.29 -2.24 -3.47
C GLY A 62 23.04 -1.49 -2.16
N HIS A 63 23.16 -0.16 -2.13
CA HIS A 63 22.87 0.64 -0.93
C HIS A 63 21.42 0.42 -0.46
N ARG A 64 21.27 0.11 0.84
CA ARG A 64 19.99 -0.18 1.48
C ARG A 64 20.00 0.28 2.92
N ASP A 65 19.09 1.19 3.24
CA ASP A 65 18.77 1.58 4.62
C ASP A 65 17.49 0.89 5.08
N SER A 66 17.31 0.74 6.40
CA SER A 66 16.11 0.13 6.98
C SER A 66 15.58 0.92 8.17
N VAL A 67 14.26 0.95 8.31
CA VAL A 67 13.55 1.43 9.50
C VAL A 67 12.54 0.38 9.96
N SER A 68 12.43 0.20 11.28
CA SER A 68 11.48 -0.72 11.94
C SER A 68 10.47 0.05 12.79
N PHE A 69 9.25 -0.47 12.91
CA PHE A 69 8.13 0.14 13.65
C PHE A 69 7.71 -0.66 14.88
#